data_AF-A0A7S2VQU6-F1
#
_entry.id   AF-A0A7S2VQU6-F1
#
_cell.length_a   1.000
_cell.length_b   1.000
_cell.length_c   1.000
_cell.angle_alpha   90.00
_cell.angle_beta   90.00
_cell.angle_gamma   90.00
#
_symmetry.space_group_name_H-M   'P 1'
#
loop_
_entity.id
_entity.type
_entity.pdbx_description
1 polymer ?
#
loop_
_entity_poly.entity_id
_entity_poly.type
_entity_poly.pdbx_seq_one_letter_code
_entity_poly.pdbx_strand_id
1 'polypeptide(L)'
;QLVAGTRSLFTEMSSPAKASTCARDVAAALYGRELGEQQDCDELMHRLSLLLQEGLSEVPGRPFQALQQGFRRLFVGATCEARLKAAPGTNGGEEGFSPIHPESEDAGRKQFLSIPVQQGNRTVTQALEDFTSWSSTGGTDIKWTQECFRTVPPFLCFASRQVSAFEWEEALNLTRFIAPSSPSMQRRRFERSRMLHIQTDLRDWLQRLGVAYDFLAKANDNCNGSLAARAKAHSDLIAQGEEDLKPIVEKVAELERSVGDGFDEQSLEEFVRGVVDAATLRRVLHGDLGVDSVKKLADLLFDGGVSTETLHRLVKEGALTQAVADGIASKLKARWDEQHAHMYDLHAIIVYQGLGQVGHYIAFIRQADGRYLCFDDEQVSEHADAAAVRADVAERGSEAYPASVRMVVYCRRGCCEPLELGACQAPAASNGATTNGLKHPSSAEGPAADEAKRRRTT
;
A
#
# COMPACT_ATOMS: atom_id res chain seq x y z
N GLN A 1 -5.70 -1.02 35.31
CA GLN A 1 -6.54 -2.21 35.54
C GLN A 1 -6.40 -3.22 34.39
N LEU A 2 -6.57 -2.78 33.13
CA LEU A 2 -6.27 -3.54 31.90
C LEU A 2 -4.95 -4.34 31.99
N VAL A 3 -3.82 -3.65 32.12
CA VAL A 3 -2.47 -4.23 32.19
C VAL A 3 -2.31 -5.30 33.29
N ALA A 4 -2.92 -5.09 34.46
CA ALA A 4 -2.84 -6.03 35.58
C ALA A 4 -3.70 -7.28 35.35
N GLY A 5 -4.90 -7.11 34.77
CA GLY A 5 -5.79 -8.22 34.41
C GLY A 5 -5.21 -9.09 33.29
N THR A 6 -4.67 -8.47 32.23
CA THR A 6 -4.09 -9.23 31.11
C THR A 6 -2.77 -9.90 31.47
N ARG A 7 -1.99 -9.30 32.39
CA ARG A 7 -0.79 -9.93 32.95
C ARG A 7 -1.12 -11.24 33.70
N SER A 8 -2.20 -11.24 34.49
CA SER A 8 -2.68 -12.44 35.20
C SER A 8 -3.07 -13.53 34.21
N LEU A 9 -3.87 -13.17 33.21
CA LEU A 9 -4.35 -14.05 32.15
C LEU A 9 -3.22 -14.73 31.36
N PHE A 10 -2.26 -13.97 30.82
CA PHE A 10 -1.16 -14.57 30.05
C PHE A 10 -0.26 -15.45 30.94
N THR A 11 -0.15 -15.14 32.25
CA THR A 11 0.54 -16.01 33.21
C THR A 11 -0.21 -17.32 33.41
N GLU A 12 -1.54 -17.30 33.44
CA GLU A 12 -2.36 -18.52 33.52
C GLU A 12 -2.29 -19.35 32.25
N MET A 13 -2.40 -18.73 31.07
CA MET A 13 -2.28 -19.40 29.77
C MET A 13 -0.89 -20.03 29.55
N SER A 14 0.16 -19.45 30.13
CA SER A 14 1.53 -19.96 29.99
C SER A 14 1.81 -21.25 30.80
N SER A 15 0.90 -21.63 31.71
CA SER A 15 1.01 -22.84 32.50
C SER A 15 0.26 -23.99 31.82
N PRO A 16 0.92 -25.11 31.47
CA PRO A 16 0.26 -26.30 30.90
C PRO A 16 -0.86 -26.86 31.80
N ALA A 17 -0.77 -26.61 33.12
CA ALA A 17 -1.76 -27.04 34.11
C ALA A 17 -3.01 -26.15 34.17
N LYS A 18 -3.02 -25.01 33.48
CA LYS A 18 -4.09 -24.01 33.46
C LYS A 18 -4.55 -23.67 32.03
N ALA A 19 -4.36 -24.60 31.08
CA ALA A 19 -4.71 -24.41 29.66
C ALA A 19 -6.21 -24.16 29.38
N SER A 20 -7.08 -24.15 30.41
CA SER A 20 -8.50 -23.84 30.29
C SER A 20 -8.86 -22.37 30.43
N THR A 21 -7.87 -21.45 30.42
CA THR A 21 -8.15 -20.00 30.46
C THR A 21 -9.15 -19.64 29.37
N CYS A 22 -10.36 -19.22 29.74
CA CYS A 22 -11.44 -19.09 28.77
C CYS A 22 -11.27 -17.77 27.99
N ALA A 23 -11.70 -17.75 26.72
CA ALA A 23 -11.68 -16.53 25.90
C ALA A 23 -12.36 -15.33 26.60
N ARG A 24 -13.32 -15.61 27.50
CA ARG A 24 -13.97 -14.63 28.37
C ARG A 24 -13.02 -13.98 29.38
N ASP A 25 -12.06 -14.71 29.95
CA ASP A 25 -11.06 -14.11 30.84
C ASP A 25 -10.12 -13.18 30.05
N VAL A 26 -9.78 -13.58 28.81
CA VAL A 26 -8.98 -12.76 27.88
C VAL A 26 -9.72 -11.48 27.55
N ALA A 27 -11.00 -11.61 27.19
CA ALA A 27 -11.89 -10.49 26.94
C ALA A 27 -12.04 -9.61 28.19
N ALA A 28 -12.26 -10.18 29.37
CA ALA A 28 -12.39 -9.41 30.62
C ALA A 28 -11.13 -8.59 30.91
N ALA A 29 -9.97 -9.16 30.61
CA ALA A 29 -8.69 -8.50 30.77
C ALA A 29 -8.40 -7.42 29.71
N LEU A 30 -8.94 -7.54 28.50
CA LEU A 30 -8.78 -6.58 27.39
C LEU A 30 -9.85 -5.47 27.37
N TYR A 31 -11.02 -5.73 27.95
CA TYR A 31 -12.16 -4.82 27.90
C TYR A 31 -12.53 -4.24 29.27
N GLY A 32 -12.12 -4.89 30.37
CA GLY A 32 -12.39 -4.40 31.73
C GLY A 32 -13.88 -4.26 31.99
N ARG A 33 -14.38 -3.02 32.09
CA ARG A 33 -15.82 -2.72 32.33
C ARG A 33 -16.67 -2.83 31.05
N GLU A 34 -16.03 -2.85 29.88
CA GLU A 34 -16.67 -2.98 28.56
C GLU A 34 -16.88 -4.45 28.18
N LEU A 35 -16.68 -5.38 29.12
CA LEU A 35 -16.90 -6.81 28.89
C LEU A 35 -18.39 -7.07 28.57
N GLY A 36 -18.67 -7.51 27.35
CA GLY A 36 -20.03 -7.71 26.83
C GLY A 36 -20.48 -6.60 25.88
N GLU A 37 -19.69 -5.54 25.70
CA GLU A 37 -19.86 -4.61 24.58
C GLU A 37 -19.21 -5.16 23.32
N GLN A 38 -19.82 -4.92 22.17
CA GLN A 38 -19.25 -5.30 20.89
C GLN A 38 -18.12 -4.33 20.51
N GLN A 39 -17.00 -4.87 20.05
CA GLN A 39 -15.77 -4.11 19.81
C GLN A 39 -15.29 -4.32 18.37
N ASP A 40 -14.71 -3.28 17.77
CA ASP A 40 -14.11 -3.38 16.45
C ASP A 40 -12.80 -4.18 16.53
N CYS A 41 -12.62 -5.16 15.63
CA CYS A 41 -11.45 -6.03 15.61
C CYS A 41 -10.12 -5.28 15.40
N ASP A 42 -10.15 -4.18 14.65
CA ASP A 42 -9.01 -3.26 14.47
C ASP A 42 -8.62 -2.58 15.79
N GLU A 43 -9.61 -2.08 16.54
CA GLU A 43 -9.39 -1.48 17.84
C GLU A 43 -8.84 -2.50 18.84
N LEU A 44 -9.35 -3.74 18.81
CA LEU A 44 -8.81 -4.85 19.61
C LEU A 44 -7.34 -5.08 19.32
N MET A 45 -6.94 -5.14 18.03
CA MET A 45 -5.55 -5.34 17.63
C MET A 45 -4.65 -4.17 18.05
N HIS A 46 -5.13 -2.94 17.95
CA HIS A 46 -4.42 -1.77 18.45
C HIS A 46 -4.27 -1.80 19.99
N ARG A 47 -5.33 -2.14 20.74
CA ARG A 47 -5.28 -2.29 22.21
C ARG A 47 -4.31 -3.40 22.62
N LEU A 48 -4.34 -4.56 21.94
CA LEU A 48 -3.41 -5.67 22.17
C LEU A 48 -1.96 -5.24 21.87
N SER A 49 -1.73 -4.55 20.76
CA SER A 49 -0.42 -4.02 20.41
C SER A 49 0.11 -3.07 21.49
N LEU A 50 -0.68 -2.09 21.93
CA LEU A 50 -0.31 -1.15 23.00
C LEU A 50 -0.01 -1.89 24.31
N LEU A 51 -0.83 -2.88 24.67
CA LEU A 51 -0.59 -3.71 25.84
C LEU A 51 0.75 -4.46 25.75
N LEU A 52 1.04 -5.09 24.62
CA LEU A 52 2.28 -5.83 24.41
C LEU A 52 3.50 -4.91 24.37
N GLN A 53 3.37 -3.72 23.81
CA GLN A 53 4.48 -2.79 23.62
C GLN A 53 4.80 -1.98 24.89
N GLU A 54 3.78 -1.46 25.57
CA GLU A 54 3.93 -0.56 26.71
C GLU A 54 3.59 -1.28 28.01
N GLY A 55 2.40 -1.88 28.09
CA GLY A 55 1.86 -2.42 29.36
C GLY A 55 2.64 -3.59 29.96
N LEU A 56 3.01 -4.60 29.15
CA LEU A 56 3.70 -5.80 29.66
C LEU A 56 5.21 -5.62 29.85
N SER A 57 5.78 -4.51 29.36
CA SER A 57 7.22 -4.22 29.48
C SER A 57 7.65 -3.94 30.93
N GLU A 58 6.71 -3.53 31.78
CA GLU A 58 6.92 -3.16 33.18
C GLU A 58 6.86 -4.35 34.15
N VAL A 59 6.60 -5.56 33.65
CA VAL A 59 6.51 -6.77 34.47
C VAL A 59 7.91 -7.21 34.94
N PRO A 60 8.18 -7.26 36.26
CA PRO A 60 9.46 -7.75 36.78
C PRO A 60 9.77 -9.16 36.25
N GLY A 61 11.01 -9.37 35.83
CA GLY A 61 11.47 -10.63 35.23
C GLY A 61 11.14 -10.81 33.74
N ARG A 62 10.43 -9.87 33.11
CA ARG A 62 10.14 -9.84 31.65
C ARG A 62 9.61 -11.16 31.06
N PRO A 63 8.63 -11.86 31.68
CA PRO A 63 8.15 -13.16 31.22
C PRO A 63 7.51 -13.13 29.82
N PHE A 64 7.02 -11.98 29.38
CA PHE A 64 6.36 -11.82 28.07
C PHE A 64 7.29 -11.26 26.98
N GLN A 65 8.59 -11.16 27.25
CA GLN A 65 9.55 -10.61 26.29
C GLN A 65 9.53 -11.37 24.97
N ALA A 66 9.44 -12.71 25.00
CA ALA A 66 9.38 -13.52 23.80
C ALA A 66 8.10 -13.25 22.97
N LEU A 67 6.95 -13.10 23.63
CA LEU A 67 5.68 -12.74 22.97
C LEU A 67 5.74 -11.34 22.38
N GLN A 68 6.26 -10.36 23.12
CA GLN A 68 6.45 -8.99 22.65
C GLN A 68 7.39 -8.94 21.45
N GLN A 69 8.53 -9.65 21.50
CA GLN A 69 9.47 -9.74 20.39
C GLN A 69 8.84 -10.43 19.19
N GLY A 70 8.09 -11.51 19.40
CA GLY A 70 7.33 -12.19 18.36
C GLY A 70 6.33 -11.27 17.68
N PHE A 71 5.48 -10.58 18.44
CA PHE A 71 4.50 -9.64 17.90
C PHE A 71 5.17 -8.48 17.14
N ARG A 72 6.22 -7.88 17.72
CA ARG A 72 6.99 -6.82 17.04
C ARG A 72 7.59 -7.31 15.73
N ARG A 73 8.19 -8.50 15.73
CA ARG A 73 8.77 -9.08 14.53
C ARG A 73 7.71 -9.36 13.45
N LEU A 74 6.51 -9.76 13.84
CA LEU A 74 5.49 -10.22 12.89
C LEU A 74 4.58 -9.12 12.35
N PHE A 75 4.29 -8.07 13.14
CA PHE A 75 3.24 -7.10 12.83
C PHE A 75 3.67 -5.63 12.91
N VAL A 76 4.85 -5.34 13.47
CA VAL A 76 5.30 -3.96 13.61
C VAL A 76 6.07 -3.53 12.36
N GLY A 77 5.51 -2.52 11.69
CA GLY A 77 6.14 -1.83 10.57
C GLY A 77 6.53 -0.40 10.95
N ALA A 78 7.06 0.32 9.98
CA ALA A 78 7.34 1.74 10.10
C ALA A 78 6.98 2.44 8.79
N THR A 79 6.38 3.61 8.91
CA THR A 79 6.13 4.53 7.80
C THR A 79 6.79 5.87 8.09
N CYS A 80 6.95 6.69 7.06
CA CYS A 80 7.25 8.10 7.22
C CYS A 80 6.39 8.94 6.28
N GLU A 81 6.11 10.16 6.68
CA GLU A 81 5.43 11.15 5.85
C GLU A 81 6.48 11.94 5.05
N ALA A 82 6.46 11.81 3.73
CA ALA A 82 7.19 12.69 2.82
C ALA A 82 6.36 13.95 2.56
N ARG A 83 7.01 15.12 2.53
CA ARG A 83 6.33 16.42 2.42
C ARG A 83 6.81 17.21 1.23
N LEU A 84 5.91 17.84 0.49
CA LEU A 84 6.25 18.79 -0.56
C LEU A 84 5.81 20.21 -0.15
N LYS A 85 6.79 21.11 -0.04
CA LYS A 85 6.54 22.53 0.30
C LYS A 85 5.97 23.30 -0.87
N ALA A 86 5.22 24.35 -0.57
CA ALA A 86 4.91 25.37 -1.57
C ALA A 86 6.20 26.05 -2.05
N ALA A 87 6.37 26.16 -3.38
CA ALA A 87 7.44 26.98 -3.94
C ALA A 87 7.20 28.46 -3.57
N PRO A 88 8.19 29.18 -3.02
CA PRO A 88 8.02 30.59 -2.70
C PRO A 88 7.94 31.42 -3.99
N GLY A 89 6.78 32.01 -4.26
CA GLY A 89 6.64 33.15 -5.17
C GLY A 89 6.44 32.89 -6.66
N THR A 90 6.23 31.65 -7.12
CA THR A 90 5.87 31.39 -8.53
C THR A 90 4.35 31.26 -8.69
N ASN A 91 3.71 32.34 -9.15
CA ASN A 91 2.38 32.27 -9.74
C ASN A 91 2.47 31.50 -11.07
N GLY A 92 2.38 30.17 -11.01
CA GLY A 92 2.10 29.31 -12.18
C GLY A 92 3.29 28.76 -12.96
N GLY A 93 4.52 28.84 -12.47
CA GLY A 93 5.70 28.23 -13.11
C GLY A 93 6.21 27.02 -12.33
N GLU A 94 6.43 25.90 -13.04
CA GLU A 94 6.94 24.58 -12.59
C GLU A 94 7.26 24.48 -11.10
N GLU A 95 6.37 23.82 -10.34
CA GLU A 95 6.62 23.48 -8.94
C GLU A 95 7.95 22.71 -8.82
N GLY A 96 8.91 23.28 -8.08
CA GLY A 96 10.14 22.57 -7.74
C GLY A 96 9.80 21.34 -6.90
N PHE A 97 9.76 20.17 -7.53
CA PHE A 97 9.56 18.90 -6.83
C PHE A 97 10.81 18.61 -5.99
N SER A 98 10.72 18.84 -4.69
CA SER A 98 11.78 18.59 -3.72
C SER A 98 11.16 18.01 -2.45
N PRO A 99 10.86 16.70 -2.45
CA PRO A 99 10.26 16.05 -1.29
C PRO A 99 11.21 16.13 -0.11
N ILE A 100 10.67 16.56 1.01
CA ILE A 100 11.36 16.61 2.29
C ILE A 100 11.01 15.33 3.01
N HIS A 101 12.01 14.49 3.21
CA HIS A 101 11.91 13.34 4.09
C HIS A 101 12.41 13.73 5.47
N PRO A 102 11.76 13.30 6.56
CA PRO A 102 12.27 13.55 7.89
C PRO A 102 13.66 12.90 8.04
N GLU A 103 14.64 13.69 8.50
CA GLU A 103 16.06 13.31 8.59
C GLU A 103 16.36 12.35 9.77
N SER A 104 15.49 12.28 10.78
CA SER A 104 15.73 11.44 11.96
C SER A 104 15.16 10.04 11.80
N GLU A 105 15.95 9.01 12.15
CA GLU A 105 15.50 7.61 12.29
C GLU A 105 14.30 7.47 13.26
N ASP A 106 14.15 8.38 14.22
CA ASP A 106 13.02 8.43 15.16
C ASP A 106 11.68 8.91 14.57
N ALA A 107 11.66 9.37 13.31
CA ALA A 107 10.44 9.87 12.68
C ALA A 107 9.48 8.75 12.24
N GLY A 108 9.98 7.51 12.11
CA GLY A 108 9.14 6.34 11.89
C GLY A 108 8.70 5.74 13.22
N ARG A 109 7.51 6.08 13.71
CA ARG A 109 6.95 5.37 14.87
C ARG A 109 6.70 3.91 14.46
N LYS A 110 7.52 3.00 15.00
CA LYS A 110 7.30 1.56 14.90
C LYS A 110 5.95 1.25 15.55
N GLN A 111 4.95 0.96 14.73
CA GLN A 111 3.59 0.71 15.19
C GLN A 111 3.04 -0.56 14.57
N PHE A 112 1.98 -1.10 15.18
CA PHE A 112 1.15 -2.08 14.50
C PHE A 112 0.63 -1.45 13.21
N LEU A 113 1.02 -2.02 12.07
CA LEU A 113 0.71 -1.46 10.76
C LEU A 113 -0.63 -2.02 10.26
N SER A 114 -1.69 -1.26 10.55
CA SER A 114 -3.06 -1.49 10.06
C SER A 114 -3.37 -0.41 9.02
N ILE A 115 -3.53 -0.80 7.76
CA ILE A 115 -3.83 0.13 6.68
C ILE A 115 -5.35 0.33 6.63
N PRO A 116 -5.85 1.58 6.74
CA PRO A 116 -7.28 1.83 6.70
C PRO A 116 -7.82 1.63 5.28
N VAL A 117 -8.94 0.94 5.17
CA VAL A 117 -9.76 0.84 3.96
C VAL A 117 -10.85 1.90 4.07
N GLN A 118 -10.84 2.85 3.15
CA GLN A 118 -11.79 3.96 3.06
C GLN A 118 -13.06 3.55 2.30
N GLN A 119 -14.16 4.31 2.49
CA GLN A 119 -15.47 4.01 1.88
C GLN A 119 -15.44 3.93 0.34
N GLY A 120 -14.51 4.63 -0.31
CA GLY A 120 -14.33 4.60 -1.77
C GLY A 120 -13.49 3.43 -2.29
N ASN A 121 -12.86 2.64 -1.39
CA ASN A 121 -12.01 1.54 -1.80
C ASN A 121 -12.84 0.30 -2.12
N ARG A 122 -12.64 -0.24 -3.33
CA ARG A 122 -13.24 -1.50 -3.77
C ARG A 122 -12.32 -2.70 -3.55
N THR A 123 -11.00 -2.49 -3.52
CA THR A 123 -10.03 -3.56 -3.32
C THR A 123 -8.93 -3.18 -2.32
N VAL A 124 -8.17 -4.17 -1.83
CA VAL A 124 -7.02 -3.93 -0.94
C VAL A 124 -5.93 -3.16 -1.68
N THR A 125 -5.72 -3.49 -2.96
CA THR A 125 -4.79 -2.76 -3.84
C THR A 125 -5.13 -1.28 -3.93
N GLN A 126 -6.41 -0.91 -3.99
CA GLN A 126 -6.84 0.49 -4.00
C GLN A 126 -6.60 1.16 -2.63
N ALA A 127 -6.85 0.47 -1.53
CA ALA A 127 -6.54 1.00 -0.19
C ALA A 127 -5.03 1.27 -0.02
N LEU A 128 -4.17 0.42 -0.57
CA LEU A 128 -2.72 0.66 -0.63
C LEU A 128 -2.36 1.87 -1.49
N GLU A 129 -3.01 2.05 -2.65
CA GLU A 129 -2.82 3.23 -3.49
C GLU A 129 -3.18 4.49 -2.72
N ASP A 130 -4.35 4.54 -2.10
CA ASP A 130 -4.79 5.72 -1.36
C ASP A 130 -3.84 6.02 -0.19
N PHE A 131 -3.48 4.98 0.58
CA PHE A 131 -2.55 5.10 1.71
C PHE A 131 -1.18 5.65 1.32
N THR A 132 -0.66 5.26 0.15
CA THR A 132 0.69 5.67 -0.31
C THR A 132 0.68 6.74 -1.39
N SER A 133 -0.49 7.31 -1.71
CA SER A 133 -0.63 8.36 -2.71
C SER A 133 -0.14 9.71 -2.18
N TRP A 134 0.24 10.61 -3.09
CA TRP A 134 0.37 12.01 -2.72
C TRP A 134 -1.03 12.60 -2.52
N SER A 135 -1.26 13.17 -1.36
CA SER A 135 -2.51 13.83 -0.98
C SER A 135 -2.28 15.32 -0.75
N SER A 136 -3.23 16.14 -1.20
CA SER A 136 -3.21 17.58 -0.94
C SER A 136 -3.63 17.83 0.51
N THR A 137 -2.86 18.65 1.23
CA THR A 137 -3.17 19.05 2.61
C THR A 137 -4.04 20.30 2.68
N GLY A 138 -4.18 21.04 1.56
CA GLY A 138 -4.76 22.39 1.52
C GLY A 138 -3.94 23.46 2.27
N GLY A 139 -2.76 23.10 2.79
CA GLY A 139 -1.90 23.98 3.58
C GLY A 139 -1.09 24.97 2.73
N THR A 140 -0.65 26.06 3.35
CA THR A 140 0.21 27.08 2.71
C THR A 140 1.67 26.66 2.68
N ASP A 141 2.15 25.98 3.73
CA ASP A 141 3.58 25.67 3.91
C ASP A 141 3.93 24.31 3.32
N ILE A 142 3.10 23.31 3.60
CA ILE A 142 3.13 21.98 3.00
C ILE A 142 1.87 21.87 2.17
N LYS A 143 2.00 21.63 0.87
CA LYS A 143 0.84 21.47 -0.03
C LYS A 143 0.46 20.02 -0.21
N TRP A 144 1.46 19.14 -0.19
CA TRP A 144 1.26 17.72 -0.45
C TRP A 144 2.05 16.86 0.53
N THR A 145 1.47 15.73 0.88
CA THR A 145 2.04 14.71 1.76
C THR A 145 1.91 13.33 1.14
N GLN A 146 2.83 12.44 1.44
CA GLN A 146 2.77 11.05 1.01
C GLN A 146 3.28 10.13 2.13
N GLU A 147 2.50 9.11 2.44
CA GLU A 147 2.93 8.06 3.35
C GLU A 147 3.83 7.06 2.60
N CYS A 148 5.03 6.85 3.13
CA CYS A 148 6.03 5.95 2.56
C CYS A 148 6.37 4.86 3.56
N PHE A 149 6.43 3.61 3.12
CA PHE A 149 6.92 2.52 3.96
C PHE A 149 8.43 2.66 4.20
N ARG A 150 8.85 2.43 5.45
CA ARG A 150 10.25 2.27 5.86
C ARG A 150 10.56 0.82 6.20
N THR A 151 9.61 0.18 6.88
CA THR A 151 9.70 -1.22 7.24
C THR A 151 8.33 -1.85 7.03
N VAL A 152 8.26 -2.98 6.31
CA VAL A 152 7.01 -3.74 6.13
C VAL A 152 7.09 -5.02 6.97
N PRO A 153 6.10 -5.27 7.85
CA PRO A 153 6.05 -6.47 8.66
C PRO A 153 5.68 -7.71 7.81
N PRO A 154 6.06 -8.93 8.25
CA PRO A 154 5.64 -10.17 7.61
C PRO A 154 4.11 -10.32 7.49
N PHE A 155 3.35 -9.79 8.45
CA PHE A 155 1.90 -9.74 8.40
C PHE A 155 1.42 -8.30 8.25
N LEU A 156 0.67 -8.05 7.18
CA LEU A 156 0.08 -6.75 6.89
C LEU A 156 -1.44 -6.82 7.06
N CYS A 157 -1.98 -5.89 7.85
CA CYS A 157 -3.39 -5.84 8.17
C CYS A 157 -4.07 -4.69 7.43
N PHE A 158 -5.29 -4.93 6.95
CA PHE A 158 -6.16 -3.94 6.33
C PHE A 158 -7.46 -3.87 7.10
N ALA A 159 -7.76 -2.72 7.69
CA ALA A 159 -8.95 -2.51 8.51
C ALA A 159 -10.04 -1.79 7.72
N SER A 160 -11.20 -2.43 7.57
CA SER A 160 -12.37 -1.88 6.88
C SER A 160 -13.46 -1.53 7.86
N ARG A 161 -13.80 -0.23 7.89
CA ARG A 161 -14.96 0.27 8.63
C ARG A 161 -16.02 0.66 7.60
N GLN A 162 -17.06 -0.16 7.48
CA GLN A 162 -18.29 0.15 6.75
C GLN A 162 -18.19 0.14 5.21
N VAL A 163 -17.33 -0.69 4.62
CA VAL A 163 -17.30 -0.90 3.16
C VAL A 163 -18.12 -2.15 2.81
N SER A 164 -19.31 -1.95 2.24
CA SER A 164 -20.26 -3.03 1.94
C SER A 164 -19.90 -3.87 0.71
N ALA A 165 -18.99 -3.40 -0.15
CA ALA A 165 -18.59 -4.06 -1.38
C ALA A 165 -17.05 -4.12 -1.50
N PHE A 166 -16.39 -4.52 -0.40
CA PHE A 166 -14.94 -4.65 -0.36
C PHE A 166 -14.50 -6.02 -0.88
N GLU A 167 -13.77 -6.02 -1.99
CA GLU A 167 -13.11 -7.19 -2.53
C GLU A 167 -11.66 -7.25 -2.02
N TRP A 168 -11.10 -8.47 -2.01
CA TRP A 168 -9.73 -8.70 -1.59
C TRP A 168 -9.04 -9.67 -2.55
N GLU A 169 -7.78 -9.40 -2.83
CA GLU A 169 -6.94 -10.18 -3.72
C GLU A 169 -6.35 -11.38 -2.98
N GLU A 170 -6.13 -12.51 -3.66
CA GLU A 170 -5.48 -13.67 -3.02
C GLU A 170 -3.97 -13.47 -2.81
N ALA A 171 -3.37 -12.61 -3.63
CA ALA A 171 -2.00 -12.21 -3.52
C ALA A 171 -1.86 -10.71 -3.77
N LEU A 172 -0.96 -10.06 -3.04
CA LEU A 172 -0.59 -8.67 -3.22
C LEU A 172 0.86 -8.58 -3.63
N ASN A 173 1.14 -7.73 -4.61
CA ASN A 173 2.49 -7.35 -4.96
C ASN A 173 2.74 -5.93 -4.44
N LEU A 174 3.54 -5.83 -3.36
CA LEU A 174 3.82 -4.53 -2.75
C LEU A 174 4.93 -3.74 -3.45
N THR A 175 5.62 -4.33 -4.43
CA THR A 175 6.77 -3.74 -5.13
C THR A 175 6.55 -2.27 -5.46
N ARG A 176 5.40 -1.94 -6.07
CA ARG A 176 5.13 -0.56 -6.50
C ARG A 176 5.03 0.47 -5.38
N PHE A 177 4.79 0.02 -4.15
CA PHE A 177 4.61 0.86 -2.98
C PHE A 177 5.89 0.96 -2.13
N ILE A 178 6.77 -0.04 -2.22
CA ILE A 178 7.89 -0.20 -1.28
C ILE A 178 9.26 -0.21 -1.94
N ALA A 179 9.33 -0.50 -3.24
CA ALA A 179 10.60 -0.48 -3.97
C ALA A 179 11.20 0.93 -3.91
N PRO A 180 12.50 1.06 -3.61
CA PRO A 180 13.20 2.33 -3.68
C PRO A 180 12.99 2.97 -5.06
N SER A 181 12.47 4.18 -5.06
CA SER A 181 12.14 4.93 -6.27
C SER A 181 13.15 6.03 -6.51
N SER A 182 13.66 6.18 -7.73
CA SER A 182 14.46 7.33 -8.14
C SER A 182 13.69 8.65 -7.97
N PRO A 183 14.38 9.81 -7.90
CA PRO A 183 13.72 11.10 -7.86
C PRO A 183 12.78 11.36 -9.05
N SER A 184 13.11 10.83 -10.24
CA SER A 184 12.25 10.95 -11.42
C SER A 184 10.97 10.11 -11.28
N MET A 185 11.09 8.90 -10.72
CA MET A 185 9.93 8.05 -10.41
C MET A 185 9.03 8.67 -9.35
N GLN A 186 9.61 9.22 -8.29
CA GLN A 186 8.84 9.96 -7.26
C GLN A 186 8.07 11.14 -7.87
N ARG A 187 8.71 11.90 -8.77
CA ARG A 187 8.04 12.99 -9.49
C ARG A 187 6.90 12.48 -10.36
N ARG A 188 7.07 11.36 -11.07
CA ARG A 188 5.99 10.74 -11.88
C ARG A 188 4.83 10.28 -11.01
N ARG A 189 5.10 9.67 -9.85
CA ARG A 189 4.06 9.27 -8.88
C ARG A 189 3.31 10.50 -8.34
N PHE A 190 4.02 11.57 -8.00
CA PHE A 190 3.41 12.84 -7.61
C PHE A 190 2.51 13.41 -8.71
N GLU A 191 3.01 13.52 -9.93
CA GLU A 191 2.24 14.01 -11.08
C GLU A 191 1.01 13.14 -11.34
N ARG A 192 1.13 11.80 -11.21
CA ARG A 192 -0.01 10.88 -11.32
C ARG A 192 -1.07 11.21 -10.28
N SER A 193 -0.70 11.29 -9.00
CA SER A 193 -1.63 11.61 -7.92
C SER A 193 -2.28 12.99 -8.11
N ARG A 194 -1.51 13.99 -8.55
CA ARG A 194 -2.03 15.33 -8.85
C ARG A 194 -3.05 15.30 -9.99
N MET A 195 -2.75 14.61 -11.09
CA MET A 195 -3.68 14.48 -12.22
C MET A 195 -4.93 13.68 -11.85
N LEU A 196 -4.80 12.62 -11.04
CA LEU A 196 -5.94 11.87 -10.50
C LEU A 196 -6.82 12.74 -9.61
N HIS A 197 -6.24 13.59 -8.76
CA HIS A 197 -7.00 14.52 -7.93
C HIS A 197 -7.81 15.50 -8.79
N ILE A 198 -7.17 16.13 -9.78
CA ILE A 198 -7.86 17.03 -10.73
C ILE A 198 -8.95 16.29 -11.50
N GLN A 199 -8.68 15.05 -11.95
CA GLN A 199 -9.66 14.22 -12.65
C GLN A 199 -10.91 13.96 -11.79
N THR A 200 -10.71 13.60 -10.52
CA THR A 200 -11.80 13.36 -9.57
C THR A 200 -12.59 14.63 -9.30
N ASP A 201 -11.92 15.75 -9.00
CA ASP A 201 -12.57 17.03 -8.74
C ASP A 201 -13.39 17.50 -9.95
N LEU A 202 -12.86 17.34 -11.16
CA LEU A 202 -13.56 17.72 -12.39
C LEU A 202 -14.76 16.81 -12.66
N ARG A 203 -14.65 15.50 -12.42
CA ARG A 203 -15.79 14.56 -12.52
C ARG A 203 -16.88 14.89 -11.53
N ASP A 204 -16.52 15.17 -10.28
CA ASP A 204 -17.47 15.54 -9.23
C ASP A 204 -18.19 16.85 -9.57
N TRP A 205 -17.45 17.84 -10.11
CA TRP A 205 -18.03 19.09 -10.58
C TRP A 205 -18.98 18.88 -11.77
N LEU A 206 -18.57 18.10 -12.77
CA LEU A 206 -19.42 17.74 -13.93
C LEU A 206 -20.70 17.02 -13.49
N GLN A 207 -20.61 16.09 -12.53
CA GLN A 207 -21.77 15.40 -11.98
C GLN A 207 -22.74 16.38 -11.33
N ARG A 208 -22.24 17.32 -10.52
CA ARG A 208 -23.07 18.36 -9.88
C ARG A 208 -23.73 19.29 -10.92
N LEU A 209 -22.99 19.66 -11.96
CA LEU A 209 -23.55 20.45 -13.06
C LEU A 209 -24.62 19.69 -13.84
N GLY A 210 -24.43 18.39 -14.10
CA GLY A 210 -25.43 17.55 -14.75
C GLY A 210 -26.75 17.53 -13.98
N VAL A 211 -26.68 17.33 -12.65
CA VAL A 211 -27.86 17.40 -11.78
C VAL A 211 -28.53 18.79 -11.85
N ALA A 212 -27.75 19.87 -11.81
CA ALA A 212 -28.28 21.24 -11.91
C ALA A 212 -28.93 21.51 -13.28
N TYR A 213 -28.35 21.00 -14.36
CA TYR A 213 -28.90 21.07 -15.71
C TYR A 213 -30.24 20.34 -15.79
N ASP A 214 -30.38 19.14 -15.23
CA ASP A 214 -31.63 18.39 -15.22
C ASP A 214 -32.77 19.16 -14.53
N PHE A 215 -32.46 19.83 -13.41
CA PHE A 215 -33.44 20.71 -12.74
C PHE A 215 -33.80 21.92 -13.61
N LEU A 216 -32.81 22.54 -14.25
CA LEU A 216 -33.02 23.71 -15.11
C LEU A 216 -33.81 23.36 -16.37
N ALA A 217 -33.58 22.19 -16.98
CA ALA A 217 -34.33 21.67 -18.11
C ALA A 217 -35.81 21.48 -17.74
N LYS A 218 -36.09 20.81 -16.60
CA LYS A 218 -37.46 20.66 -16.08
C LYS A 218 -38.14 22.01 -15.80
N ALA A 219 -37.42 22.96 -15.21
CA ALA A 219 -37.93 24.31 -14.98
C ALA A 219 -38.22 25.04 -16.30
N ASN A 220 -37.37 24.87 -17.30
CA ASN A 220 -37.57 25.45 -18.63
C ASN A 220 -38.86 24.95 -19.29
N ASP A 221 -39.14 23.64 -19.19
CA ASP A 221 -40.37 23.03 -19.71
C ASP A 221 -41.61 23.60 -19.03
N ASN A 222 -41.58 23.73 -17.69
CA ASN A 222 -42.67 24.30 -16.90
C ASN A 222 -42.89 25.80 -17.14
N CYS A 223 -41.86 26.52 -17.60
CA CYS A 223 -41.91 27.94 -17.89
C CYS A 223 -41.99 28.25 -19.40
N ASN A 224 -42.54 27.33 -20.20
CA ASN A 224 -42.78 27.48 -21.63
C ASN A 224 -41.53 27.93 -22.43
N GLY A 225 -40.35 27.43 -22.06
CA GLY A 225 -39.11 27.73 -22.79
C GLY A 225 -38.40 29.03 -22.40
N SER A 226 -38.90 29.77 -21.41
CA SER A 226 -38.29 31.06 -21.00
C SER A 226 -36.87 30.95 -20.41
N LEU A 227 -36.42 29.75 -20.06
CA LEU A 227 -35.08 29.47 -19.51
C LEU A 227 -34.14 28.80 -20.53
N ALA A 228 -34.54 28.67 -21.79
CA ALA A 228 -33.81 27.87 -22.80
C ALA A 228 -32.36 28.34 -22.98
N ALA A 229 -32.11 29.65 -22.98
CA ALA A 229 -30.75 30.19 -23.09
C ALA A 229 -29.85 29.82 -21.90
N ARG A 230 -30.41 29.75 -20.68
CA ARG A 230 -29.67 29.35 -19.47
C ARG A 230 -29.41 27.84 -19.44
N ALA A 231 -30.40 27.04 -19.85
CA ALA A 231 -30.25 25.60 -20.00
C ALA A 231 -29.16 25.27 -21.01
N LYS A 232 -29.17 25.94 -22.17
CA LYS A 232 -28.12 25.81 -23.18
C LYS A 232 -26.74 26.19 -22.63
N ALA A 233 -26.60 27.32 -21.95
CA ALA A 233 -25.31 27.72 -21.37
C ALA A 233 -24.77 26.70 -20.35
N HIS A 234 -25.63 26.07 -19.55
CA HIS A 234 -25.22 24.97 -18.66
C HIS A 234 -24.80 23.71 -19.42
N SER A 235 -25.56 23.33 -20.45
CA SER A 235 -25.20 22.22 -21.34
C SER A 235 -23.84 22.44 -22.01
N ASP A 236 -23.59 23.66 -22.50
CA ASP A 236 -22.32 24.02 -23.16
C ASP A 236 -21.14 23.97 -22.17
N LEU A 237 -21.34 24.36 -20.90
CA LEU A 237 -20.33 24.25 -19.84
C LEU A 237 -20.00 22.80 -19.49
N ILE A 238 -21.01 21.91 -19.43
CA ILE A 238 -20.80 20.47 -19.21
C ILE A 238 -19.98 19.89 -20.36
N ALA A 239 -20.37 20.17 -21.62
CA ALA A 239 -19.65 19.70 -22.79
C ALA A 239 -18.19 20.17 -22.81
N GLN A 240 -17.93 21.45 -22.47
CA GLN A 240 -16.57 21.96 -22.35
C GLN A 240 -15.77 21.21 -21.28
N GLY A 241 -16.35 20.99 -20.09
CA GLY A 241 -15.65 20.27 -19.02
C GLY A 241 -15.40 18.79 -19.37
N GLU A 242 -16.27 18.15 -20.13
CA GLU A 242 -16.04 16.81 -20.68
C GLU A 242 -14.88 16.78 -21.67
N GLU A 243 -14.76 17.78 -22.55
CA GLU A 243 -13.60 17.94 -23.44
C GLU A 243 -12.31 18.18 -22.64
N ASP A 244 -12.35 19.01 -21.60
CA ASP A 244 -11.19 19.29 -20.74
C ASP A 244 -10.76 18.06 -19.91
N LEU A 245 -11.69 17.14 -19.61
CA LEU A 245 -11.41 15.90 -18.88
C LEU A 245 -10.59 14.89 -19.71
N LYS A 246 -10.79 14.84 -21.04
CA LYS A 246 -10.10 13.88 -21.94
C LYS A 246 -8.57 13.93 -21.83
N PRO A 247 -7.89 15.09 -22.00
CA PRO A 247 -6.43 15.14 -21.91
C PRO A 247 -5.92 14.75 -20.51
N ILE A 248 -6.69 14.99 -19.44
CA ILE A 248 -6.34 14.56 -18.09
C ILE A 248 -6.38 13.05 -17.97
N VAL A 249 -7.45 12.41 -18.49
CA VAL A 249 -7.57 10.93 -18.53
C VAL A 249 -6.41 10.30 -19.29
N GLU A 250 -6.08 10.84 -20.46
CA GLU A 250 -4.94 10.37 -21.26
C GLU A 250 -3.61 10.53 -20.51
N LYS A 251 -3.42 11.66 -19.83
CA LYS A 251 -2.21 11.92 -19.05
C LYS A 251 -2.06 10.99 -17.86
N VAL A 252 -3.16 10.70 -17.14
CA VAL A 252 -3.17 9.71 -16.06
C VAL A 252 -2.75 8.34 -16.60
N ALA A 253 -3.33 7.90 -17.73
CA ALA A 253 -2.99 6.61 -18.33
C ALA A 253 -1.53 6.54 -18.83
N GLU A 254 -0.98 7.65 -19.34
CA GLU A 254 0.44 7.76 -19.68
C GLU A 254 1.33 7.62 -18.43
N LEU A 255 1.01 8.36 -17.36
CA LEU A 255 1.76 8.32 -16.11
C LEU A 255 1.67 6.95 -15.42
N GLU A 256 0.51 6.29 -15.47
CA GLU A 256 0.33 4.92 -14.96
C GLU A 256 1.21 3.92 -15.69
N ARG A 257 1.26 3.98 -17.02
CA ARG A 257 2.19 3.16 -17.82
C ARG A 257 3.64 3.47 -17.47
N SER A 258 3.97 4.74 -17.26
CA SER A 258 5.34 5.14 -16.94
C SER A 258 5.79 4.80 -15.52
N VAL A 259 4.86 4.68 -14.56
CA VAL A 259 5.13 4.21 -13.19
C VAL A 259 5.23 2.69 -13.16
N GLY A 260 4.45 1.98 -13.98
CA GLY A 260 4.59 0.55 -14.20
C GLY A 260 4.36 -0.29 -12.93
N ASP A 261 5.22 -1.29 -12.70
CA ASP A 261 5.26 -2.10 -11.47
C ASP A 261 6.02 -1.41 -10.32
N GLY A 262 6.44 -0.17 -10.53
CA GLY A 262 7.09 0.73 -9.58
C GLY A 262 8.58 0.52 -9.39
N PHE A 263 9.22 -0.39 -10.12
CA PHE A 263 10.67 -0.32 -10.32
C PHE A 263 11.00 0.82 -11.29
N ASP A 264 12.19 1.40 -11.11
CA ASP A 264 12.84 2.11 -12.21
C ASP A 264 13.23 1.06 -13.26
N GLU A 265 12.31 0.79 -14.19
CA GLU A 265 12.59 -0.15 -15.27
C GLU A 265 13.77 0.36 -16.10
N GLN A 266 14.86 -0.39 -16.04
CA GLN A 266 15.92 -0.31 -17.03
C GLN A 266 15.32 -0.54 -18.41
N SER A 267 15.91 0.06 -19.45
CA SER A 267 15.50 -0.24 -20.81
C SER A 267 15.64 -1.75 -21.08
N LEU A 268 14.81 -2.28 -21.98
CA LEU A 268 14.91 -3.69 -22.35
C LEU A 268 16.33 -4.03 -22.79
N GLU A 269 16.97 -3.13 -23.55
CA GLU A 269 18.36 -3.18 -24.00
C GLU A 269 19.35 -3.35 -22.84
N GLU A 270 19.22 -2.53 -21.79
CA GLU A 270 20.09 -2.58 -20.61
C GLU A 270 19.86 -3.86 -19.81
N PHE A 271 18.60 -4.26 -19.65
CA PHE A 271 18.23 -5.46 -18.93
C PHE A 271 18.82 -6.71 -19.58
N VAL A 272 18.67 -6.89 -20.89
CA VAL A 272 19.19 -8.08 -21.60
C VAL A 272 20.67 -7.96 -21.99
N ARG A 273 21.32 -6.83 -21.68
CA ARG A 273 22.73 -6.59 -22.01
C ARG A 273 23.62 -7.72 -21.50
N GLY A 274 24.52 -8.18 -22.39
CA GLY A 274 25.44 -9.28 -22.13
C GLY A 274 24.84 -10.67 -22.34
N VAL A 275 23.53 -10.78 -22.57
CA VAL A 275 22.84 -12.04 -22.90
C VAL A 275 22.35 -12.04 -24.34
N VAL A 276 21.75 -10.92 -24.78
CA VAL A 276 21.16 -10.78 -26.11
C VAL A 276 21.95 -9.75 -26.90
N ASP A 277 22.33 -10.07 -28.14
CA ASP A 277 22.95 -9.09 -29.04
C ASP A 277 21.92 -8.14 -29.67
N ALA A 278 22.39 -7.01 -30.22
CA ALA A 278 21.51 -5.97 -30.76
C ALA A 278 20.69 -6.42 -31.99
N ALA A 279 21.08 -7.49 -32.68
CA ALA A 279 20.36 -8.04 -33.82
C ALA A 279 19.19 -8.93 -33.35
N THR A 280 19.46 -9.79 -32.37
CA THR A 280 18.49 -10.67 -31.72
C THR A 280 17.45 -9.87 -30.96
N LEU A 281 17.86 -8.82 -30.24
CA LEU A 281 16.95 -7.90 -29.57
C LEU A 281 15.96 -7.24 -30.56
N ARG A 282 16.46 -6.72 -31.69
CA ARG A 282 15.60 -6.07 -32.69
C ARG A 282 14.71 -7.04 -33.45
N ARG A 283 15.25 -8.19 -33.86
CA ARG A 283 14.51 -9.16 -34.68
C ARG A 283 13.52 -9.96 -33.86
N VAL A 284 14.00 -10.56 -32.77
CA VAL A 284 13.21 -11.55 -32.01
C VAL A 284 12.37 -10.87 -30.94
N LEU A 285 12.98 -10.08 -30.05
CA LEU A 285 12.24 -9.50 -28.93
C LEU A 285 11.32 -8.36 -29.40
N HIS A 286 11.85 -7.35 -30.08
CA HIS A 286 11.03 -6.24 -30.61
C HIS A 286 10.16 -6.66 -31.80
N GLY A 287 10.69 -7.46 -32.73
CA GLY A 287 9.98 -7.87 -33.95
C GLY A 287 8.98 -8.99 -33.72
N ASP A 288 9.48 -10.21 -33.50
CA ASP A 288 8.64 -11.42 -33.45
C ASP A 288 7.73 -11.47 -32.21
N LEU A 289 8.20 -10.97 -31.06
CA LEU A 289 7.45 -10.98 -29.80
C LEU A 289 6.75 -9.66 -29.48
N GLY A 290 7.09 -8.55 -30.16
CA GLY A 290 6.51 -7.23 -29.85
C GLY A 290 6.85 -6.72 -28.44
N VAL A 291 7.96 -7.18 -27.87
CA VAL A 291 8.39 -6.85 -26.51
C VAL A 291 9.23 -5.58 -26.54
N ASP A 292 8.68 -4.52 -25.96
CA ASP A 292 9.31 -3.19 -25.85
C ASP A 292 9.72 -2.82 -24.42
N SER A 293 9.47 -3.72 -23.46
CA SER A 293 9.67 -3.49 -22.02
C SER A 293 9.99 -4.79 -21.30
N VAL A 294 10.70 -4.68 -20.18
CA VAL A 294 11.05 -5.85 -19.35
C VAL A 294 9.80 -6.50 -18.76
N LYS A 295 8.80 -5.72 -18.38
CA LYS A 295 7.50 -6.24 -17.95
C LYS A 295 6.84 -7.13 -19.00
N LYS A 296 6.70 -6.66 -20.25
CA LYS A 296 6.13 -7.50 -21.32
C LYS A 296 6.97 -8.76 -21.57
N LEU A 297 8.29 -8.65 -21.45
CA LEU A 297 9.18 -9.81 -21.54
C LEU A 297 8.86 -10.83 -20.43
N ALA A 298 8.72 -10.36 -19.19
CA ALA A 298 8.38 -11.20 -18.05
C ALA A 298 7.00 -11.84 -18.23
N ASP A 299 5.97 -11.05 -18.53
CA ASP A 299 4.58 -11.51 -18.71
C ASP A 299 4.47 -12.59 -19.82
N LEU A 300 5.31 -12.53 -20.86
CA LEU A 300 5.31 -13.50 -21.96
C LEU A 300 6.18 -14.74 -21.71
N LEU A 301 7.33 -14.56 -21.05
CA LEU A 301 8.37 -15.58 -20.98
C LEU A 301 8.50 -16.23 -19.60
N PHE A 302 7.80 -15.72 -18.59
CA PHE A 302 7.96 -16.13 -17.21
C PHE A 302 6.63 -16.16 -16.47
N ASP A 303 6.21 -17.33 -16.00
CA ASP A 303 5.02 -17.49 -15.19
C ASP A 303 5.41 -18.05 -13.82
N GLY A 304 5.26 -17.23 -12.78
CA GLY A 304 5.35 -17.71 -11.40
C GLY A 304 6.70 -18.27 -10.95
N GLY A 305 7.81 -17.99 -11.64
CA GLY A 305 9.12 -18.60 -11.33
C GLY A 305 9.62 -19.63 -12.35
N VAL A 306 8.81 -19.94 -13.38
CA VAL A 306 9.10 -20.96 -14.40
C VAL A 306 9.14 -20.30 -15.78
N SER A 307 10.11 -20.69 -16.61
CA SER A 307 10.17 -20.24 -18.01
C SER A 307 9.01 -20.83 -18.80
N THR A 308 8.36 -20.01 -19.62
CA THR A 308 7.24 -20.47 -20.43
C THR A 308 7.72 -21.31 -21.62
N GLU A 309 6.80 -22.07 -22.23
CA GLU A 309 7.05 -22.83 -23.46
C GLU A 309 7.50 -21.91 -24.61
N THR A 310 7.19 -20.62 -24.55
CA THR A 310 7.60 -19.61 -25.54
C THR A 310 9.12 -19.56 -25.71
N LEU A 311 9.89 -19.61 -24.62
CA LEU A 311 11.37 -19.63 -24.70
C LEU A 311 11.86 -20.91 -25.37
N HIS A 312 11.31 -22.06 -25.01
CA HIS A 312 11.65 -23.35 -25.60
C HIS A 312 11.32 -23.42 -27.09
N ARG A 313 10.17 -22.87 -27.49
CA ARG A 313 9.76 -22.77 -28.89
C ARG A 313 10.75 -21.93 -29.70
N LEU A 314 11.17 -20.77 -29.20
CA LEU A 314 12.13 -19.91 -29.90
C LEU A 314 13.50 -20.57 -30.09
N VAL A 315 13.92 -21.41 -29.13
CA VAL A 315 15.14 -22.22 -29.28
C VAL A 315 14.94 -23.29 -30.34
N LYS A 316 13.81 -24.00 -30.32
CA LYS A 316 13.48 -25.06 -31.28
C LYS A 316 13.37 -24.55 -32.72
N GLU A 317 12.86 -23.33 -32.90
CA GLU A 317 12.74 -22.64 -34.19
C GLU A 317 14.08 -22.04 -34.66
N GLY A 318 15.13 -22.09 -33.83
CA GLY A 318 16.44 -21.51 -34.13
C GLY A 318 16.48 -19.98 -34.07
N ALA A 319 15.43 -19.35 -33.55
CA ALA A 319 15.37 -17.90 -33.35
C ALA A 319 16.30 -17.45 -32.22
N LEU A 320 16.47 -18.29 -31.18
CA LEU A 320 17.40 -18.11 -30.07
C LEU A 320 18.31 -19.33 -29.90
N THR A 321 19.50 -19.14 -29.32
CA THR A 321 20.31 -20.25 -28.82
C THR A 321 19.86 -20.62 -27.41
N GLN A 322 20.13 -21.86 -26.98
CA GLN A 322 19.83 -22.29 -25.61
C GLN A 322 20.50 -21.38 -24.57
N ALA A 323 21.75 -21.00 -24.78
CA ALA A 323 22.48 -20.12 -23.87
C ALA A 323 21.83 -18.73 -23.72
N VAL A 324 21.28 -18.17 -24.81
CA VAL A 324 20.55 -16.90 -24.76
C VAL A 324 19.23 -17.07 -24.00
N ALA A 325 18.49 -18.14 -24.26
CA ALA A 325 17.25 -18.45 -23.55
C ALA A 325 17.48 -18.62 -22.04
N ASP A 326 18.50 -19.38 -21.66
CA ASP A 326 18.89 -19.60 -20.26
C ASP A 326 19.32 -18.29 -19.58
N GLY A 327 20.06 -17.43 -20.30
CA GLY A 327 20.47 -16.12 -19.79
C GLY A 327 19.28 -15.18 -19.58
N ILE A 328 18.29 -15.18 -20.49
CA ILE A 328 17.05 -14.40 -20.35
C ILE A 328 16.25 -14.92 -19.15
N ALA A 329 16.05 -16.24 -19.07
CA ALA A 329 15.33 -16.87 -17.98
C ALA A 329 16.00 -16.61 -16.62
N SER A 330 17.33 -16.65 -16.55
CA SER A 330 18.10 -16.34 -15.34
C SER A 330 17.92 -14.90 -14.89
N LYS A 331 17.98 -13.92 -15.81
CA LYS A 331 17.71 -12.51 -15.49
C LYS A 331 16.26 -12.27 -15.05
N LEU A 332 15.28 -12.88 -15.73
CA LEU A 332 13.87 -12.80 -15.35
C LEU A 332 13.61 -13.45 -13.99
N LYS A 333 14.25 -14.58 -13.70
CA LYS A 333 14.20 -15.24 -12.40
C LYS A 333 14.78 -14.36 -11.29
N ALA A 334 15.94 -13.74 -11.51
CA ALA A 334 16.53 -12.82 -10.55
C ALA A 334 15.58 -11.65 -10.23
N ARG A 335 14.98 -11.03 -11.26
CA ARG A 335 13.95 -9.98 -11.08
C ARG A 335 12.71 -10.51 -10.35
N TRP A 336 12.27 -11.71 -10.68
CA TRP A 336 11.13 -12.34 -10.00
C TRP A 336 11.43 -12.60 -8.52
N ASP A 337 12.63 -13.07 -8.19
CA ASP A 337 13.04 -13.33 -6.81
C ASP A 337 13.09 -12.01 -5.99
N GLU A 338 13.53 -10.91 -6.61
CA GLU A 338 13.42 -9.56 -6.04
C GLU A 338 11.95 -9.15 -5.80
N GLN A 339 11.07 -9.35 -6.78
CA GLN A 339 9.63 -9.11 -6.62
C GLN A 339 8.99 -10.03 -5.58
N HIS A 340 9.44 -11.27 -5.48
CA HIS A 340 8.92 -12.29 -4.56
C HIS A 340 9.11 -11.88 -3.11
N ALA A 341 10.19 -11.16 -2.80
CA ALA A 341 10.41 -10.56 -1.49
C ALA A 341 9.36 -9.49 -1.11
N HIS A 342 8.57 -9.01 -2.07
CA HIS A 342 7.50 -8.03 -1.90
C HIS A 342 6.10 -8.63 -2.09
N MET A 343 6.01 -9.94 -2.31
CA MET A 343 4.74 -10.63 -2.49
C MET A 343 4.16 -11.09 -1.16
N TYR A 344 2.86 -10.90 -1.02
CA TYR A 344 2.08 -11.37 0.11
C TYR A 344 0.94 -12.23 -0.39
N ASP A 345 0.60 -13.24 0.40
CA ASP A 345 -0.56 -14.09 0.22
C ASP A 345 -1.62 -13.76 1.26
N LEU A 346 -2.88 -13.80 0.85
CA LEU A 346 -4.01 -13.73 1.75
C LEU A 346 -3.87 -14.82 2.83
N HIS A 347 -4.01 -14.42 4.09
CA HIS A 347 -3.81 -15.30 5.24
C HIS A 347 -5.06 -15.37 6.13
N ALA A 348 -5.71 -14.25 6.42
CA ALA A 348 -6.93 -14.25 7.22
C ALA A 348 -7.95 -13.22 6.73
N ILE A 349 -9.23 -13.54 6.92
CA ILE A 349 -10.36 -12.64 6.66
C ILE A 349 -11.23 -12.63 7.92
N ILE A 350 -11.46 -11.45 8.48
CA ILE A 350 -12.35 -11.25 9.63
C ILE A 350 -13.62 -10.59 9.13
N VAL A 351 -14.75 -11.27 9.34
CA VAL A 351 -16.07 -10.87 8.90
C VAL A 351 -16.91 -10.51 10.10
N TYR A 352 -17.73 -9.49 9.93
CA TYR A 352 -18.75 -9.09 10.88
C TYR A 352 -20.12 -9.23 10.25
N GLN A 353 -20.99 -10.03 10.87
CA GLN A 353 -22.37 -10.24 10.49
C GLN A 353 -23.29 -9.52 11.50
N GLY A 354 -23.88 -8.39 11.12
CA GLY A 354 -24.72 -7.62 12.05
C GLY A 354 -24.98 -6.17 11.65
N LEU A 355 -25.67 -5.44 12.53
CA LEU A 355 -26.03 -4.03 12.34
C LEU A 355 -25.54 -3.18 13.52
N GLY A 356 -24.77 -2.14 13.22
CA GLY A 356 -24.20 -1.26 14.24
C GLY A 356 -23.33 -2.04 15.23
N GLN A 357 -23.67 -1.96 16.52
CA GLN A 357 -22.97 -2.62 17.63
C GLN A 357 -23.60 -3.98 18.03
N VAL A 358 -24.51 -4.53 17.22
CA VAL A 358 -25.12 -5.84 17.47
C VAL A 358 -24.88 -6.76 16.28
N GLY A 359 -24.11 -7.81 16.52
CA GLY A 359 -23.69 -8.74 15.51
C GLY A 359 -22.66 -9.74 16.02
N HIS A 360 -22.01 -10.39 15.07
CA HIS A 360 -21.20 -11.57 15.28
C HIS A 360 -19.92 -11.52 14.44
N TYR A 361 -18.81 -12.00 14.99
CA TYR A 361 -17.52 -12.04 14.29
C TYR A 361 -17.16 -13.47 13.90
N ILE A 362 -16.74 -13.62 12.64
CA ILE A 362 -16.31 -14.88 12.06
C ILE A 362 -14.91 -14.69 11.48
N ALA A 363 -14.03 -15.66 11.69
CA ALA A 363 -12.66 -15.60 11.18
C ALA A 363 -12.37 -16.75 10.23
N PHE A 364 -11.88 -16.44 9.03
CA PHE A 364 -11.39 -17.42 8.07
C PHE A 364 -9.86 -17.37 8.05
N ILE A 365 -9.20 -18.48 8.39
CA ILE A 365 -7.73 -18.58 8.48
C ILE A 365 -7.21 -19.58 7.45
N ARG A 366 -6.36 -19.11 6.55
CA ARG A 366 -5.71 -19.93 5.53
C ARG A 366 -4.67 -20.86 6.13
N GLN A 367 -4.73 -22.12 5.74
CA GLN A 367 -3.78 -23.16 6.07
C GLN A 367 -2.67 -23.25 5.02
N ALA A 368 -1.59 -23.99 5.33
CA ALA A 368 -0.44 -24.11 4.46
C ALA A 368 -0.74 -24.79 3.09
N ASP A 369 -1.80 -25.60 3.02
CA ASP A 369 -2.27 -26.27 1.80
C ASP A 369 -3.22 -25.42 0.95
N GLY A 370 -3.51 -24.18 1.38
CA GLY A 370 -4.37 -23.24 0.67
C GLY A 370 -5.84 -23.27 1.10
N ARG A 371 -6.26 -24.27 1.89
CA ARG A 371 -7.62 -24.35 2.44
C ARG A 371 -7.83 -23.35 3.57
N TYR A 372 -9.07 -23.05 3.90
CA TYR A 372 -9.42 -22.13 5.00
C TYR A 372 -10.18 -22.87 6.10
N LEU A 373 -9.82 -22.56 7.35
CA LEU A 373 -10.64 -22.90 8.51
C LEU A 373 -11.48 -21.68 8.88
N CYS A 374 -12.80 -21.86 8.94
CA CYS A 374 -13.74 -20.88 9.44
C CYS A 374 -13.97 -21.14 10.93
N PHE A 375 -13.75 -20.11 11.75
CA PHE A 375 -14.01 -20.10 13.18
C PHE A 375 -15.23 -19.22 13.44
N ASP A 376 -16.32 -19.87 13.82
CA ASP A 376 -17.62 -19.29 14.14
C ASP A 376 -17.96 -19.72 15.58
N ASP A 377 -17.46 -18.94 16.56
CA ASP A 377 -17.40 -19.31 17.98
C ASP A 377 -16.77 -20.70 18.24
N GLU A 378 -17.57 -21.65 18.72
CA GLU A 378 -17.15 -23.02 19.02
C GLU A 378 -17.18 -23.92 17.77
N GLN A 379 -17.78 -23.45 16.68
CA GLN A 379 -17.88 -24.19 15.44
C GLN A 379 -16.66 -23.92 14.55
N VAL A 380 -16.08 -24.99 14.03
CA VAL A 380 -15.00 -24.93 13.06
C VAL A 380 -15.41 -25.70 11.82
N SER A 381 -15.43 -25.01 10.68
CA SER A 381 -15.70 -25.60 9.36
C SER A 381 -14.54 -25.36 8.40
N GLU A 382 -14.51 -26.10 7.30
CA GLU A 382 -13.43 -26.03 6.31
C GLU A 382 -13.97 -25.55 4.96
N HIS A 383 -13.22 -24.67 4.30
CA HIS A 383 -13.47 -24.19 2.95
C HIS A 383 -12.28 -24.52 2.06
N ALA A 384 -12.55 -24.93 0.82
CA ALA A 384 -11.51 -25.40 -0.10
C ALA A 384 -10.49 -24.30 -0.48
N ASP A 385 -10.96 -23.07 -0.65
CA ASP A 385 -10.15 -21.95 -1.14
C ASP A 385 -10.82 -20.59 -0.81
N ALA A 386 -10.21 -19.50 -1.28
CA ALA A 386 -10.71 -18.14 -1.07
C ALA A 386 -12.03 -17.86 -1.83
N ALA A 387 -12.31 -18.56 -2.93
CA ALA A 387 -13.56 -18.41 -3.66
C ALA A 387 -14.74 -19.00 -2.88
N ALA A 388 -14.53 -20.16 -2.24
CA ALA A 388 -15.49 -20.75 -1.31
C ALA A 388 -15.76 -19.85 -0.10
N VAL A 389 -14.75 -19.16 0.42
CA VAL A 389 -14.94 -18.15 1.49
C VAL A 389 -15.75 -16.95 0.98
N ARG A 390 -15.45 -16.41 -0.21
CA ARG A 390 -16.26 -15.31 -0.80
C ARG A 390 -17.72 -15.71 -0.97
N ALA A 391 -17.99 -16.94 -1.42
CA ALA A 391 -19.34 -17.45 -1.56
C ALA A 391 -20.07 -17.52 -0.21
N ASP A 392 -19.42 -18.04 0.84
CA ASP A 392 -19.99 -18.09 2.20
C ASP A 392 -20.29 -16.69 2.76
N VAL A 393 -19.36 -15.75 2.57
CA VAL A 393 -19.57 -14.34 2.99
C VAL A 393 -20.72 -13.69 2.22
N ALA A 394 -20.84 -13.94 0.92
CA ALA A 394 -21.92 -13.41 0.10
C ALA A 394 -23.28 -14.01 0.47
N GLU A 395 -23.33 -15.31 0.76
CA GLU A 395 -24.54 -16.01 1.23
C GLU A 395 -25.01 -15.41 2.56
N ARG A 396 -24.12 -15.28 3.54
CA ARG A 396 -24.41 -14.61 4.82
C ARG A 396 -24.81 -13.15 4.65
N GLY A 397 -24.27 -12.47 3.64
CA GLY A 397 -24.63 -11.09 3.26
C GLY A 397 -26.06 -10.94 2.74
N SER A 398 -26.70 -12.02 2.28
CA SER A 398 -28.07 -12.02 1.75
C SER A 398 -29.15 -12.22 2.82
N GLU A 399 -28.75 -12.50 4.06
CA GLU A 399 -29.66 -12.69 5.20
C GLU A 399 -30.17 -11.36 5.77
N ALA A 400 -31.01 -11.44 6.82
CA ALA A 400 -31.55 -10.26 7.51
C ALA A 400 -30.46 -9.33 8.11
N TYR A 401 -29.24 -9.84 8.28
CA TYR A 401 -28.09 -9.11 8.80
C TYR A 401 -26.93 -9.17 7.80
N PRO A 402 -26.50 -8.05 7.21
CA PRO A 402 -25.45 -8.07 6.21
C PRO A 402 -24.11 -8.47 6.84
N ALA A 403 -23.41 -9.41 6.19
CA ALA A 403 -22.01 -9.72 6.43
C ALA A 403 -21.11 -8.68 5.75
N SER A 404 -20.08 -8.24 6.45
CA SER A 404 -19.11 -7.26 5.96
C SER A 404 -17.70 -7.63 6.40
N VAL A 405 -16.73 -7.52 5.50
CA VAL A 405 -15.33 -7.74 5.86
C VAL A 405 -14.84 -6.56 6.69
N ARG A 406 -14.29 -6.85 7.88
CA ARG A 406 -13.74 -5.87 8.82
C ARG A 406 -12.23 -5.84 8.81
N MET A 407 -11.59 -6.97 8.56
CA MET A 407 -10.14 -7.03 8.45
C MET A 407 -9.71 -8.08 7.44
N VAL A 408 -8.68 -7.75 6.67
CA VAL A 408 -7.95 -8.71 5.83
C VAL A 408 -6.50 -8.71 6.26
N VAL A 409 -5.92 -9.90 6.42
CA VAL A 409 -4.52 -10.08 6.82
C VAL A 409 -3.79 -10.82 5.71
N TYR A 410 -2.66 -10.26 5.33
CA TYR A 410 -1.75 -10.80 4.32
C TYR A 410 -0.45 -11.24 4.98
N CYS A 411 0.09 -12.38 4.56
CA CYS A 411 1.37 -12.92 5.02
C CYS A 411 2.38 -12.87 3.87
N ARG A 412 3.57 -12.35 4.13
CA ARG A 412 4.63 -12.25 3.11
C ARG A 412 5.15 -13.64 2.74
N ARG A 413 5.38 -13.87 1.45
CA ARG A 413 5.96 -15.12 0.95
C ARG A 413 7.40 -15.31 1.46
N GLY A 414 7.71 -16.53 1.88
CA GLY A 414 9.07 -17.01 2.08
C GLY A 414 9.89 -16.44 3.25
N CYS A 415 9.39 -15.48 4.05
CA CYS A 415 10.20 -14.93 5.14
C CYS A 415 9.38 -14.36 6.32
N CYS A 416 9.81 -14.68 7.55
CA CYS A 416 9.16 -14.28 8.81
C CYS A 416 9.79 -13.04 9.48
N GLU A 417 10.75 -12.38 8.85
CA GLU A 417 11.45 -11.20 9.40
C GLU A 417 11.02 -9.90 8.71
N PRO A 418 10.85 -8.76 9.40
CA PRO A 418 10.48 -7.49 8.76
C PRO A 418 11.38 -7.12 7.56
N LEU A 419 10.79 -6.55 6.51
CA LEU A 419 11.55 -6.02 5.38
C LEU A 419 11.96 -4.57 5.68
N GLU A 420 13.25 -4.31 5.84
CA GLU A 420 13.79 -2.95 5.93
C GLU A 420 14.02 -2.38 4.52
N LEU A 421 13.45 -1.20 4.23
CA LEU A 421 13.42 -0.61 2.87
C LEU A 421 14.52 0.45 2.64
N GLY A 422 15.42 0.63 3.61
CA GLY A 422 16.47 1.65 3.54
C GLY A 422 15.93 3.09 3.59
N ALA A 423 16.82 4.07 3.59
CA ALA A 423 16.40 5.47 3.55
C ALA A 423 15.93 5.86 2.14
N CYS A 424 14.82 6.61 2.01
CA CYS A 424 14.49 7.29 0.75
C CYS A 424 15.72 8.14 0.36
N GLN A 425 16.35 7.81 -0.76
CA GLN A 425 17.53 8.53 -1.22
C GLN A 425 17.11 9.97 -1.56
N ALA A 426 17.57 10.92 -0.76
CA ALA A 426 17.48 12.32 -1.14
C ALA A 426 18.18 12.51 -2.48
N PRO A 427 17.68 13.36 -3.39
CA PRO A 427 18.39 13.66 -4.62
C PRO A 427 19.79 14.14 -4.25
N ALA A 428 20.81 13.36 -4.65
CA ALA A 428 22.18 13.78 -4.49
C ALA A 428 22.31 15.15 -5.18
N ALA A 429 22.63 16.19 -4.40
CA ALA A 429 22.97 17.47 -4.96
C ALA A 429 24.12 17.21 -5.94
N SER A 430 23.84 17.27 -7.24
CA SER A 430 24.85 17.21 -8.28
C SER A 430 25.63 18.51 -8.24
N ASN A 431 26.50 18.64 -7.25
CA ASN A 431 27.56 19.62 -7.31
C ASN A 431 28.50 19.17 -8.42
N GLY A 432 28.24 19.69 -9.62
CA GLY A 432 29.23 19.76 -10.68
C GLY A 432 30.44 20.52 -10.15
N ALA A 433 31.48 19.78 -9.76
CA ALA A 433 32.80 20.30 -9.52
C ALA A 433 33.82 19.32 -10.10
N THR A 434 34.00 19.41 -11.42
CA THR A 434 35.25 19.09 -12.08
C THR A 434 36.34 19.98 -11.51
N THR A 435 37.19 19.46 -10.61
CA THR A 435 38.55 19.99 -10.44
C THR A 435 39.53 18.89 -10.10
N ASN A 436 40.49 18.70 -11.01
CA ASN A 436 41.71 17.93 -10.87
C ASN A 436 42.50 18.35 -9.61
N GLY A 437 43.21 17.39 -9.04
CA GLY A 437 43.90 17.54 -7.77
C GLY A 437 45.15 18.43 -7.79
N LEU A 438 45.59 18.77 -6.58
CA LEU A 438 46.99 18.89 -6.20
C LEU A 438 47.10 18.82 -4.68
N LYS A 439 47.95 17.92 -4.21
CA LYS A 439 48.39 17.77 -2.82
C LYS A 439 49.17 19.01 -2.37
N HIS A 440 48.95 19.47 -1.14
CA HIS A 440 50.00 19.63 -0.12
C HIS A 440 49.41 19.86 1.28
N PRO A 441 50.10 19.44 2.37
CA PRO A 441 49.60 19.52 3.74
C PRO A 441 50.20 20.69 4.53
N SER A 442 49.46 21.28 5.47
CA SER A 442 50.03 21.77 6.72
C SER A 442 48.97 22.10 7.79
N SER A 443 49.27 21.65 8.99
CA SER A 443 48.79 21.99 10.34
C SER A 443 48.38 23.45 10.62
N ALA A 444 47.41 23.64 11.52
CA ALA A 444 47.57 24.40 12.78
C ALA A 444 46.31 24.33 13.67
N GLU A 445 46.54 24.51 14.97
CA GLU A 445 45.69 24.24 16.13
C GLU A 445 44.64 25.32 16.49
N GLY A 446 43.48 24.86 16.99
CA GLY A 446 42.66 25.38 18.12
C GLY A 446 42.03 26.80 18.07
N PRO A 447 41.23 27.21 19.10
CA PRO A 447 40.34 26.44 19.98
C PRO A 447 38.93 27.08 20.17
N ALA A 448 38.17 26.50 21.12
CA ALA A 448 36.79 26.71 21.57
C ALA A 448 36.22 28.14 21.82
N ALA A 449 34.89 28.25 21.71
CA ALA A 449 33.95 29.06 22.52
C ALA A 449 32.51 28.57 22.14
N ASP A 450 31.73 27.89 22.97
CA ASP A 450 31.01 28.29 24.20
C ASP A 450 29.86 29.31 23.99
N GLU A 451 28.77 29.08 24.74
CA GLU A 451 27.69 30.01 25.08
C GLU A 451 26.30 29.97 24.35
N ALA A 452 25.43 29.13 24.94
CA ALA A 452 24.16 29.46 25.61
C ALA A 452 22.90 30.03 24.89
N LYS A 453 21.79 29.33 25.23
CA LYS A 453 20.44 29.84 25.61
C LYS A 453 19.66 30.73 24.63
N ARG A 454 18.45 30.25 24.28
CA ARG A 454 17.20 30.88 24.74
C ARG A 454 15.98 29.97 24.58
N ARG A 455 15.40 29.63 25.74
CA ARG A 455 14.00 29.21 25.92
C ARG A 455 13.07 30.40 25.62
N ARG A 456 11.89 30.14 25.05
CA ARG A 456 10.67 30.86 25.41
C ARG A 456 9.43 30.01 25.15
N THR A 457 8.84 29.61 26.27
CA THR A 457 7.42 29.30 26.47
C THR A 457 6.55 30.52 26.20
N THR A 458 5.44 30.29 25.50
CA THR A 458 4.09 30.66 25.94
C THR A 458 3.14 29.60 25.41
#